data_AF-A0AAW0H4F1-F1
#
_entry.id   AF-A0AAW0H4F1-F1
#
_cell.length_a   1.000
_cell.length_b   1.000
_cell.length_c   1.000
_cell.angle_alpha   90.00
_cell.angle_beta   90.00
_cell.angle_gamma   90.00
#
_symmetry.space_group_name_H-M   'P 1'
#
loop_
_entity.id
_entity.type
_entity.pdbx_description
1 polymer ?
#
loop_
_entity_poly.entity_id
_entity_poly.type
_entity_poly.pdbx_seq_one_letter_code
_entity_poly.pdbx_strand_id
1 'polypeptide(L)'
;MTSPSASNTRREVNPPQDFEIMDPGLLGYLHLQWKPPVVVENFKECTLEYELKYRNGDSDKWKTIITRNLIYKDGFDLNKGIEGKIRTHLSEQCTNGSEVLSSWMEASYRTSDAGSLETKIQDMKCIYYNWQYLVCSWKPGKVAYSDANYTMYEGLDQALQCTNYLRDNEKNVGCKLSDLESSDYKDFFICVNGSSNTEPIRSSYTVFQLQNIVKPLPPEFLHISMEDSVEIRMKWSTPEGPIPPRCYTYEVVVREDDISWEAATDKNDMKLKKRTNDSEELCFFVRSKVNIYCADDGIWSEWSEEECWE
;
A
#
# COMPACT_ATOMS: atom_id res chain seq x y z
N MET A 1 -55.15 45.77 -1.70
CA MET A 1 -53.69 45.69 -1.96
C MET A 1 -53.20 44.42 -1.30
N THR A 2 -53.21 43.31 -2.04
CA THR A 2 -52.70 42.02 -1.60
C THR A 2 -51.33 41.83 -2.21
N SER A 3 -50.29 41.85 -1.38
CA SER A 3 -48.92 41.56 -1.77
C SER A 3 -48.82 40.12 -2.29
N PRO A 4 -48.15 39.85 -3.43
CA PRO A 4 -47.89 38.48 -3.83
C PRO A 4 -46.77 37.91 -2.94
N SER A 5 -47.03 36.74 -2.36
CA SER A 5 -46.03 35.91 -1.69
C SER A 5 -44.91 35.58 -2.68
N ALA A 6 -43.68 35.92 -2.34
CA ALA A 6 -42.50 35.47 -3.06
C ALA A 6 -42.49 33.94 -3.10
N SER A 7 -42.62 33.36 -4.29
CA SER A 7 -42.37 31.94 -4.51
C SER A 7 -40.90 31.67 -4.20
N ASN A 8 -40.64 31.00 -3.08
CA ASN A 8 -39.31 30.55 -2.74
C ASN A 8 -38.99 29.32 -3.60
N THR A 9 -38.64 29.54 -4.86
CA THR A 9 -38.25 28.48 -5.79
C THR A 9 -36.95 27.90 -5.29
N ARG A 10 -37.00 26.71 -4.69
CA ARG A 10 -35.82 25.95 -4.30
C ARG A 10 -34.94 25.84 -5.55
N ARG A 11 -33.76 26.46 -5.53
CA ARG A 11 -32.80 26.34 -6.62
C ARG A 11 -32.30 24.90 -6.60
N GLU A 12 -32.79 24.10 -7.54
CA GLU A 12 -32.36 22.73 -7.73
C GLU A 12 -31.35 22.69 -8.87
N VAL A 13 -30.27 21.92 -8.67
CA VAL A 13 -29.27 21.64 -9.70
C VAL A 13 -29.37 20.16 -10.07
N ASN A 14 -29.26 19.87 -11.36
CA ASN A 14 -29.33 18.50 -11.85
C ASN A 14 -28.09 17.70 -11.41
N PRO A 15 -28.22 16.38 -11.19
CA PRO A 15 -27.08 15.51 -10.95
C PRO A 15 -26.23 15.33 -12.21
N PRO A 16 -24.95 14.92 -12.06
CA PRO A 16 -24.11 14.54 -13.19
C PRO A 16 -24.74 13.41 -14.01
N GLN A 17 -24.36 13.31 -15.28
CA GLN A 17 -24.84 12.29 -16.20
C GLN A 17 -23.81 11.18 -16.37
N ASP A 18 -24.25 9.98 -16.77
CA ASP A 18 -23.39 8.86 -17.17
C ASP A 18 -22.26 8.57 -16.17
N PHE A 19 -22.55 8.57 -14.86
CA PHE A 19 -21.55 8.23 -13.86
C PHE A 19 -21.23 6.74 -13.92
N GLU A 20 -19.97 6.41 -14.16
CA GLU A 20 -19.50 5.04 -14.31
C GLU A 20 -18.11 4.84 -13.68
N ILE A 21 -17.86 3.60 -13.28
CA ILE A 21 -16.57 3.14 -12.75
C ILE A 21 -16.00 2.15 -13.76
N MET A 22 -14.87 2.52 -14.36
CA MET A 22 -14.26 1.83 -15.49
C MET A 22 -12.91 1.23 -15.10
N ASP A 23 -12.69 -0.01 -15.54
CA ASP A 23 -11.42 -0.71 -15.35
C ASP A 23 -10.60 -0.68 -16.65
N PRO A 24 -9.47 0.06 -16.67
CA PRO A 24 -8.57 0.09 -17.81
C PRO A 24 -7.70 -1.16 -17.95
N GLY A 25 -7.83 -2.15 -17.06
CA GLY A 25 -6.98 -3.35 -17.02
C GLY A 25 -5.70 -3.17 -16.19
N LEU A 26 -5.68 -2.18 -15.29
CA LEU A 26 -4.52 -1.84 -14.45
C LEU A 26 -4.61 -2.44 -13.03
N LEU A 27 -5.16 -3.66 -12.94
CA LEU A 27 -5.16 -4.54 -11.76
C LEU A 27 -5.74 -3.94 -10.46
N GLY A 28 -6.44 -2.81 -10.53
CA GLY A 28 -7.02 -2.11 -9.38
C GLY A 28 -7.02 -0.60 -9.50
N TYR A 29 -6.27 -0.03 -10.43
CA TYR A 29 -6.33 1.41 -10.71
C TYR A 29 -7.53 1.74 -11.63
N LEU A 30 -8.62 2.25 -11.05
CA LEU A 30 -9.90 2.46 -11.74
C LEU A 30 -10.14 3.93 -12.09
N HIS A 31 -10.96 4.16 -13.11
CA HIS A 31 -11.41 5.48 -13.52
C HIS A 31 -12.88 5.69 -13.13
N LEU A 32 -13.16 6.75 -12.38
CA LEU A 32 -14.51 7.21 -12.07
C LEU A 32 -14.80 8.40 -12.97
N GLN A 33 -15.74 8.26 -13.89
CA GLN A 33 -16.00 9.28 -14.92
C GLN A 33 -17.49 9.61 -15.03
N TRP A 34 -17.78 10.85 -15.42
CA TRP A 34 -19.14 11.36 -15.56
C TRP A 34 -19.18 12.48 -16.60
N LYS A 35 -20.39 12.83 -17.04
CA LYS A 35 -20.65 14.00 -17.87
C LYS A 35 -21.29 15.11 -17.02
N PRO A 36 -21.14 16.38 -17.44
CA PRO A 36 -21.79 17.50 -16.76
C PRO A 36 -23.31 17.29 -16.68
N PRO A 37 -23.98 17.84 -15.66
CA PRO A 37 -25.43 17.83 -15.58
C PRO A 37 -26.05 18.54 -16.78
N VAL A 38 -27.30 18.21 -17.12
CA VAL A 38 -28.06 19.02 -18.09
C VAL A 38 -28.18 20.43 -17.52
N VAL A 39 -27.48 21.38 -18.14
CA VAL A 39 -27.30 22.74 -17.62
C VAL A 39 -28.64 23.46 -17.61
N VAL A 40 -29.12 23.80 -16.41
CA VAL A 40 -30.21 24.75 -16.22
C VAL A 40 -29.68 26.13 -16.63
N GLU A 41 -30.41 26.88 -17.47
CA GLU A 41 -29.93 28.16 -18.03
C GLU A 41 -29.42 29.15 -16.97
N ASN A 42 -29.93 29.04 -15.75
CA ASN A 42 -29.60 29.88 -14.59
C ASN A 42 -28.16 29.73 -14.06
N PHE A 43 -27.39 28.72 -14.50
CA PHE A 43 -26.03 28.45 -13.98
C PHE A 43 -24.96 28.37 -15.10
N LYS A 44 -25.23 28.92 -16.29
CA LYS A 44 -24.30 28.87 -17.44
C LYS A 44 -22.95 29.53 -17.19
N GLU A 45 -22.90 30.56 -16.33
CA GLU A 45 -21.66 31.28 -15.98
C GLU A 45 -20.97 30.73 -14.71
N CYS A 46 -21.51 29.66 -14.14
CA CYS A 46 -21.03 29.09 -12.90
C CYS A 46 -20.00 27.99 -13.09
N THR A 47 -18.95 28.02 -12.27
CA THR A 47 -18.00 26.91 -12.23
C THR A 47 -18.62 25.76 -11.45
N LEU A 48 -18.92 24.67 -12.15
CA LEU A 48 -19.49 23.47 -11.54
C LEU A 48 -18.41 22.67 -10.81
N GLU A 49 -18.75 22.26 -9.58
CA GLU A 49 -17.96 21.32 -8.79
C GLU A 49 -18.77 20.05 -8.55
N TYR A 50 -18.07 18.97 -8.24
CA TYR A 50 -18.65 17.65 -8.01
C TYR A 50 -18.13 17.10 -6.69
N GLU A 51 -19.04 16.71 -5.81
CA GLU A 51 -18.71 15.93 -4.62
C GLU A 51 -18.79 14.45 -5.00
N LEU A 52 -17.64 13.78 -5.04
CA LEU A 52 -17.52 12.36 -5.31
C LEU A 52 -17.19 11.64 -4.00
N LYS A 53 -17.96 10.59 -3.70
CA LYS A 53 -17.68 9.64 -2.62
C LYS A 53 -17.49 8.25 -3.18
N TYR A 54 -16.47 7.54 -2.73
CA TYR A 54 -16.20 6.18 -3.18
C TYR A 54 -15.54 5.34 -2.08
N ARG A 55 -15.63 4.00 -2.22
CA ARG A 55 -15.04 3.01 -1.30
C ARG A 55 -15.00 1.60 -1.91
N ASN A 56 -14.19 0.73 -1.32
CA ASN A 56 -14.43 -0.72 -1.40
C ASN A 56 -15.64 -1.10 -0.52
N GLY A 57 -16.43 -2.08 -0.96
CA GLY A 57 -17.76 -2.39 -0.41
C GLY A 57 -17.78 -2.88 1.04
N ASP A 58 -16.64 -3.29 1.61
CA ASP A 58 -16.51 -3.69 3.01
C ASP A 58 -16.00 -2.57 3.93
N SER A 59 -15.66 -1.40 3.36
CA SER A 59 -15.24 -0.24 4.14
C SER A 59 -16.45 0.55 4.64
N ASP A 60 -16.52 0.82 5.93
CA ASP A 60 -17.51 1.76 6.48
C ASP A 60 -17.17 3.24 6.19
N LYS A 61 -15.93 3.51 5.79
CA LYS A 61 -15.43 4.86 5.53
C LYS A 61 -15.47 5.18 4.04
N TRP A 62 -16.15 6.27 3.70
CA TRP A 62 -16.15 6.86 2.36
C TRP A 62 -14.96 7.81 2.20
N LYS A 63 -14.16 7.61 1.15
CA LYS A 63 -13.27 8.68 0.66
C LYS A 63 -14.14 9.73 -0.03
N THR A 64 -13.90 11.01 0.24
CA THR A 64 -14.66 12.12 -0.32
C THR A 64 -13.71 13.13 -0.96
N ILE A 65 -13.99 13.53 -2.19
CA ILE A 65 -13.25 14.58 -2.89
C ILE A 65 -14.23 15.57 -3.53
N ILE A 66 -13.80 16.82 -3.64
CA ILE A 66 -14.48 17.87 -4.41
C ILE A 66 -13.59 18.21 -5.59
N THR A 67 -14.13 18.13 -6.81
CA THR A 67 -13.36 18.35 -8.03
C THR A 67 -14.18 19.08 -9.09
N ARG A 68 -13.48 19.74 -10.02
CA ARG A 68 -14.06 20.33 -11.24
C ARG A 68 -13.85 19.45 -12.47
N ASN A 69 -13.00 18.43 -12.34
CA ASN A 69 -12.74 17.48 -13.41
C ASN A 69 -13.96 16.58 -13.62
N LEU A 70 -14.00 15.94 -14.79
CA LEU A 70 -15.04 14.97 -15.18
C LEU A 70 -14.57 13.51 -15.05
N ILE A 71 -13.37 13.33 -14.52
CA ILE A 71 -12.74 12.06 -14.27
C ILE A 71 -11.90 12.15 -12.99
N TYR A 72 -11.93 11.10 -12.21
CA TYR A 72 -11.08 10.88 -11.06
C TYR A 72 -10.51 9.46 -11.11
N LYS A 73 -9.30 9.26 -10.61
CA LYS A 73 -8.60 7.97 -10.68
C LYS A 73 -8.04 7.63 -9.31
N ASP A 74 -8.22 6.40 -8.86
CA ASP A 74 -7.69 5.92 -7.58
C ASP A 74 -7.48 4.39 -7.60
N GLY A 75 -6.76 3.90 -6.61
CA GLY A 75 -6.53 2.48 -6.35
C GLY A 75 -7.67 1.81 -5.58
N PHE A 76 -8.01 0.59 -5.99
CA PHE A 76 -9.06 -0.23 -5.40
C PHE A 76 -8.63 -1.69 -5.25
N ASP A 77 -9.08 -2.33 -4.17
CA ASP A 77 -8.99 -3.79 -4.03
C ASP A 77 -10.07 -4.50 -4.86
N LEU A 78 -9.67 -5.08 -6.00
CA LEU A 78 -10.56 -5.80 -6.91
C LEU A 78 -11.03 -7.17 -6.39
N ASN A 79 -10.53 -7.64 -5.23
CA ASN A 79 -11.15 -8.78 -4.58
C ASN A 79 -12.55 -8.47 -4.05
N LYS A 80 -12.94 -7.19 -4.04
CA LYS A 80 -14.16 -6.68 -3.42
C LYS A 80 -14.96 -5.87 -4.43
N GLY A 81 -16.24 -5.68 -4.14
CA GLY A 81 -17.05 -4.70 -4.88
C GLY A 81 -16.57 -3.28 -4.61
N ILE A 82 -16.76 -2.39 -5.57
CA ILE A 82 -16.49 -0.96 -5.47
C ILE A 82 -17.82 -0.22 -5.61
N GLU A 83 -18.03 0.77 -4.76
CA GLU A 83 -19.21 1.62 -4.77
C GLU A 83 -18.78 3.08 -4.87
N GLY A 84 -19.46 3.83 -5.73
CA GLY A 84 -19.28 5.26 -5.90
C GLY A 84 -20.61 5.98 -5.92
N LYS A 85 -20.61 7.22 -5.45
CA LYS A 85 -21.72 8.14 -5.64
C LYS A 85 -21.22 9.56 -5.86
N ILE A 86 -21.91 10.29 -6.73
CA ILE A 86 -21.53 11.64 -7.11
C ILE A 86 -22.74 12.56 -7.16
N ARG A 87 -22.53 13.83 -6.82
CA ARG A 87 -23.53 14.89 -6.97
C ARG A 87 -22.89 16.20 -7.40
N THR A 88 -23.67 17.05 -8.06
CA THR A 88 -23.28 18.41 -8.40
C THR A 88 -23.28 19.25 -7.13
N HIS A 89 -22.21 20.00 -6.92
CA HIS A 89 -21.99 20.92 -5.82
C HIS A 89 -21.82 22.33 -6.41
N LEU A 90 -22.73 23.23 -6.06
CA LEU A 90 -22.64 24.65 -6.42
C LEU A 90 -22.20 25.46 -5.20
N SER A 91 -21.08 26.15 -5.33
CA SER A 91 -20.56 27.04 -4.32
C SER A 91 -21.48 28.24 -4.08
N GLU A 92 -21.39 28.84 -2.90
CA GLU A 92 -22.19 29.99 -2.48
C GLU A 92 -22.10 31.20 -3.43
N GLN A 93 -20.96 31.35 -4.11
CA GLN A 93 -20.70 32.39 -5.10
C GLN A 93 -21.66 32.29 -6.30
N CYS A 94 -22.12 31.08 -6.60
CA CYS A 94 -23.03 30.79 -7.70
C CYS A 94 -24.51 30.91 -7.35
N THR A 95 -24.83 30.97 -6.07
CA THR A 95 -26.18 30.69 -5.58
C THR A 95 -26.73 31.79 -4.68
N ASN A 96 -26.22 33.03 -4.81
CA ASN A 96 -26.61 34.16 -3.96
C ASN A 96 -26.46 33.84 -2.46
N GLY A 97 -25.39 33.11 -2.08
CA GLY A 97 -25.02 32.89 -0.67
C GLY A 97 -25.54 31.61 -0.02
N SER A 98 -25.89 30.56 -0.78
CA SER A 98 -26.32 29.27 -0.19
C SER A 98 -25.85 28.07 -1.00
N GLU A 99 -25.14 27.13 -0.40
CA GLU A 99 -24.70 25.91 -1.09
C GLU A 99 -25.90 25.14 -1.67
N VAL A 100 -25.82 24.77 -2.96
CA VAL A 100 -26.86 23.99 -3.64
C VAL A 100 -26.28 22.66 -4.11
N LEU A 101 -26.95 21.58 -3.71
CA LEU A 101 -26.53 20.19 -3.95
C LEU A 101 -27.60 19.47 -4.78
N SER A 102 -27.17 18.69 -5.78
CA SER A 102 -28.09 17.79 -6.48
C SER A 102 -28.41 16.54 -5.66
N SER A 103 -29.33 15.71 -6.18
CA SER A 103 -29.43 14.30 -5.80
C SER A 103 -28.14 13.54 -6.12
N TRP A 104 -27.95 12.39 -5.47
CA TRP A 104 -26.86 11.47 -5.75
C TRP A 104 -27.14 10.66 -7.02
N MET A 105 -26.10 10.47 -7.82
CA MET A 105 -25.98 9.41 -8.83
C MET A 105 -25.04 8.35 -8.29
N GLU A 106 -25.35 7.08 -8.49
CA GLU A 106 -24.57 5.96 -7.93
C GLU A 106 -24.09 5.03 -9.03
N ALA A 107 -22.93 4.43 -8.83
CA ALA A 107 -22.37 3.40 -9.69
C ALA A 107 -21.64 2.37 -8.84
N SER A 108 -21.58 1.14 -9.31
CA SER A 108 -20.80 0.08 -8.69
C SER A 108 -20.02 -0.69 -9.73
N TYR A 109 -18.87 -1.22 -9.32
CA TYR A 109 -18.02 -2.06 -10.14
C TYR A 109 -17.63 -3.31 -9.39
N ARG A 110 -17.57 -4.44 -10.10
CA ARG A 110 -17.05 -5.70 -9.59
C ARG A 110 -16.46 -6.49 -10.74
N THR A 111 -15.30 -7.09 -10.52
CA THR A 111 -14.68 -7.96 -11.51
C THR A 111 -15.55 -9.19 -11.77
N SER A 112 -15.51 -9.70 -13.00
CA SER A 112 -16.14 -10.98 -13.32
C SER A 112 -15.40 -12.10 -12.59
N ASP A 113 -16.12 -12.75 -11.68
CA ASP A 113 -15.61 -13.80 -10.81
C ASP A 113 -15.53 -15.13 -11.57
N ALA A 114 -14.41 -15.38 -12.27
CA ALA A 114 -14.12 -16.70 -12.84
C ALA A 114 -13.59 -17.65 -11.76
N GLY A 115 -14.02 -18.91 -11.78
CA GLY A 115 -13.55 -19.94 -10.85
C GLY A 115 -14.19 -19.91 -9.46
N SER A 116 -14.12 -21.02 -8.74
CA SER A 116 -14.62 -21.12 -7.36
C SER A 116 -13.71 -20.35 -6.39
N LEU A 117 -14.26 -19.81 -5.29
CA LEU A 117 -13.45 -19.09 -4.29
C LEU A 117 -12.38 -19.97 -3.66
N GLU A 118 -12.57 -21.30 -3.64
CA GLU A 118 -11.64 -22.27 -3.08
C GLU A 118 -10.39 -22.48 -3.93
N THR A 119 -10.42 -22.13 -5.22
CA THR A 119 -9.24 -22.14 -6.10
C THR A 119 -8.34 -20.91 -5.94
N LYS A 120 -8.84 -19.85 -5.28
CA LYS A 120 -8.06 -18.63 -5.05
C LYS A 120 -6.81 -18.97 -4.24
N ILE A 121 -5.66 -18.43 -4.67
CA ILE A 121 -4.39 -18.61 -3.95
C ILE A 121 -4.51 -18.19 -2.48
N GLN A 122 -3.68 -18.81 -1.64
CA GLN A 122 -3.62 -18.55 -0.21
C GLN A 122 -2.27 -17.94 0.17
N ASP A 123 -2.22 -17.29 1.33
CA ASP A 123 -0.98 -16.83 1.97
C ASP A 123 -0.07 -15.98 1.05
N MET A 124 -0.67 -15.09 0.25
CA MET A 124 0.09 -14.15 -0.58
C MET A 124 0.97 -13.28 0.31
N LYS A 125 2.29 -13.36 0.11
CA LYS A 125 3.29 -12.63 0.88
C LYS A 125 4.30 -12.00 -0.06
N CYS A 126 4.48 -10.69 0.06
CA CYS A 126 5.48 -9.95 -0.69
C CYS A 126 6.47 -9.28 0.27
N ILE A 127 7.76 -9.30 -0.08
CA ILE A 127 8.84 -8.64 0.66
C ILE A 127 9.71 -7.90 -0.35
N TYR A 128 9.95 -6.61 -0.11
CA TYR A 128 10.84 -5.81 -0.93
C TYR A 128 12.25 -5.83 -0.34
N TYR A 129 13.07 -6.77 -0.82
CA TYR A 129 14.37 -7.04 -0.23
C TYR A 129 15.36 -5.92 -0.55
N ASN A 130 15.90 -5.36 0.54
CA ASN A 130 16.88 -4.27 0.55
C ASN A 130 16.51 -3.08 -0.35
N TRP A 131 15.21 -2.88 -0.62
CA TRP A 131 14.73 -1.85 -1.54
C TRP A 131 15.31 -2.00 -2.97
N GLN A 132 15.60 -3.23 -3.39
CA GLN A 132 16.20 -3.53 -4.69
C GLN A 132 15.31 -4.43 -5.54
N TYR A 133 14.81 -5.53 -4.96
CA TYR A 133 14.00 -6.49 -5.69
C TYR A 133 12.85 -7.02 -4.82
N LEU A 134 11.68 -7.17 -5.44
CA LEU A 134 10.48 -7.68 -4.79
C LEU A 134 10.43 -9.20 -4.97
N VAL A 135 10.12 -9.92 -3.90
CA VAL A 135 9.76 -11.33 -4.00
C VAL A 135 8.38 -11.51 -3.41
N CYS A 136 7.48 -12.05 -4.22
CA CYS A 136 6.16 -12.49 -3.80
C CYS A 136 6.08 -14.00 -3.84
N SER A 137 5.41 -14.60 -2.86
CA SER A 137 5.12 -16.02 -2.81
C SER A 137 3.68 -16.26 -2.38
N TRP A 138 3.14 -17.40 -2.77
CA TRP A 138 1.77 -17.82 -2.45
C TRP A 138 1.69 -19.34 -2.35
N LYS A 139 0.62 -19.81 -1.73
CA LYS A 139 0.21 -21.21 -1.76
C LYS A 139 -0.95 -21.41 -2.74
N PRO A 140 -1.09 -22.61 -3.31
CA PRO A 140 -2.30 -22.99 -4.03
C PRO A 140 -3.57 -22.77 -3.20
N GLY A 141 -4.71 -22.67 -3.88
CA GLY A 141 -6.02 -22.65 -3.22
C GLY A 141 -6.31 -23.91 -2.41
N LYS A 142 -7.35 -23.86 -1.58
CA LYS A 142 -7.86 -25.04 -0.84
C LYS A 142 -8.20 -26.19 -1.79
N VAL A 143 -8.74 -25.83 -2.96
CA VAL A 143 -8.93 -26.74 -4.09
C VAL A 143 -7.89 -26.37 -5.14
N ALA A 144 -6.92 -27.26 -5.35
CA ALA A 144 -5.85 -27.07 -6.32
C ALA A 144 -5.77 -28.30 -7.23
N TYR A 145 -6.08 -28.10 -8.51
CA TYR A 145 -5.98 -29.17 -9.51
C TYR A 145 -4.51 -29.52 -9.77
N SER A 146 -4.26 -30.78 -10.14
CA SER A 146 -2.90 -31.25 -10.46
C SER A 146 -2.30 -30.50 -11.65
N ASP A 147 -3.12 -30.14 -12.63
CA ASP A 147 -2.76 -29.40 -13.84
C ASP A 147 -2.79 -27.86 -13.69
N ALA A 148 -3.18 -27.36 -12.52
CA ALA A 148 -3.24 -25.92 -12.26
C ALA A 148 -1.85 -25.28 -12.28
N ASN A 149 -1.74 -24.16 -13.00
CA ASN A 149 -0.58 -23.28 -12.93
C ASN A 149 -1.01 -21.81 -12.78
N TYR A 150 -0.13 -21.00 -12.21
CA TYR A 150 -0.42 -19.62 -11.80
C TYR A 150 0.40 -18.62 -12.61
N THR A 151 -0.22 -17.48 -12.91
CA THR A 151 0.43 -16.38 -13.60
C THR A 151 0.24 -15.11 -12.78
N MET A 152 1.35 -14.50 -12.40
CA MET A 152 1.38 -13.21 -11.72
C MET A 152 1.58 -12.07 -12.73
N TYR A 153 0.79 -11.01 -12.56
CA TYR A 153 0.88 -9.73 -13.25
C TYR A 153 1.11 -8.62 -12.22
N GLU A 154 1.92 -7.63 -12.56
CA GLU A 154 2.08 -6.38 -11.83
C GLU A 154 1.56 -5.22 -12.66
N GLY A 155 0.95 -4.23 -12.00
CA GLY A 155 0.22 -3.15 -12.65
C GLY A 155 0.61 -1.82 -12.06
N LEU A 156 1.22 -0.97 -12.90
CA LEU A 156 1.45 0.44 -12.64
C LEU A 156 0.88 1.26 -13.80
N ASP A 157 1.64 1.38 -14.89
CA ASP A 157 1.21 2.04 -16.13
C ASP A 157 0.60 1.06 -17.14
N GLN A 158 1.00 -0.21 -17.06
CA GLN A 158 0.48 -1.32 -17.85
C GLN A 158 0.57 -2.62 -17.02
N ALA A 159 -0.26 -3.61 -17.34
CA ALA A 159 -0.17 -4.93 -16.71
C ALA A 159 0.97 -5.75 -17.33
N LEU A 160 2.05 -5.99 -16.58
CA LEU A 160 3.20 -6.78 -16.99
C LEU A 160 3.20 -8.15 -16.33
N GLN A 161 3.38 -9.20 -17.14
CA GLN A 161 3.52 -10.55 -16.63
C GLN A 161 4.91 -10.75 -16.02
N CYS A 162 4.97 -11.42 -14.87
CA CYS A 162 6.23 -11.88 -14.29
C CYS A 162 6.98 -12.84 -15.21
N THR A 163 8.30 -12.69 -15.30
CA THR A 163 9.17 -13.57 -16.09
C THR A 163 10.09 -14.45 -15.25
N ASN A 164 10.29 -14.11 -13.97
CA ASN A 164 11.19 -14.82 -13.06
C ASN A 164 10.40 -15.51 -11.93
N TYR A 165 9.83 -16.68 -12.25
CA TYR A 165 9.01 -17.45 -11.31
C TYR A 165 9.84 -18.31 -10.36
N LEU A 166 9.40 -18.34 -9.10
CA LEU A 166 9.77 -19.37 -8.13
C LEU A 166 8.86 -20.59 -8.36
N ARG A 167 9.45 -21.78 -8.53
CA ARG A 167 8.72 -23.01 -8.85
C ARG A 167 8.90 -24.07 -7.77
N ASP A 168 7.80 -24.74 -7.47
CA ASP A 168 7.78 -25.97 -6.68
C ASP A 168 7.02 -27.04 -7.47
N ASN A 169 7.64 -28.20 -7.69
CA ASN A 169 7.09 -29.29 -8.51
C ASN A 169 6.47 -28.80 -9.84
N GLU A 170 7.23 -27.98 -10.58
CA GLU A 170 6.85 -27.35 -11.85
C GLU A 170 5.71 -26.31 -11.79
N LYS A 171 5.13 -26.04 -10.62
CA LYS A 171 4.09 -25.01 -10.44
C LYS A 171 4.68 -23.69 -9.99
N ASN A 172 4.16 -22.60 -10.53
CA ASN A 172 4.54 -21.26 -10.10
C ASN A 172 3.95 -20.99 -8.71
N VAL A 173 4.82 -20.77 -7.72
CA VAL A 173 4.46 -20.49 -6.32
C VAL A 173 5.01 -19.15 -5.82
N GLY A 174 5.67 -18.41 -6.70
CA GLY A 174 6.19 -17.08 -6.42
C GLY A 174 6.77 -16.41 -7.65
N CYS A 175 7.14 -15.15 -7.49
CA CYS A 175 7.74 -14.33 -8.53
C CYS A 175 8.78 -13.40 -7.90
N LYS A 176 9.88 -13.18 -8.63
CA LYS A 176 10.84 -12.12 -8.33
C LYS A 176 10.73 -11.00 -9.38
N LEU A 177 10.55 -9.77 -8.92
CA LEU A 177 10.59 -8.57 -9.74
C LEU A 177 11.81 -7.72 -9.37
N SER A 178 12.35 -6.97 -10.31
CA SER A 178 13.50 -6.08 -10.14
C SER A 178 13.22 -4.78 -10.88
N ASP A 179 14.08 -3.77 -10.73
CA ASP A 179 13.96 -2.47 -11.39
C ASP A 179 12.65 -1.73 -11.05
N LEU A 180 12.32 -1.67 -9.75
CA LEU A 180 11.07 -1.11 -9.23
C LEU A 180 11.20 0.28 -8.59
N GLU A 181 12.36 0.95 -8.69
CA GLU A 181 12.60 2.23 -7.97
C GLU A 181 11.60 3.33 -8.36
N SER A 182 11.10 3.36 -9.60
CA SER A 182 10.09 4.35 -10.03
C SER A 182 8.68 4.11 -9.45
N SER A 183 8.52 3.01 -8.74
CA SER A 183 7.25 2.46 -8.26
C SER A 183 7.05 2.68 -6.75
N ASP A 184 8.07 3.20 -6.06
CA ASP A 184 7.98 3.57 -4.66
C ASP A 184 6.99 4.72 -4.43
N TYR A 185 6.42 4.76 -3.22
CA TYR A 185 5.49 5.82 -2.78
C TYR A 185 4.21 5.93 -3.63
N LYS A 186 3.87 4.87 -4.35
CA LYS A 186 2.65 4.72 -5.13
C LYS A 186 1.99 3.40 -4.79
N ASP A 187 0.69 3.31 -5.04
CA ASP A 187 -0.01 2.03 -4.96
C ASP A 187 0.52 1.09 -6.04
N PHE A 188 0.99 -0.08 -5.63
CA PHE A 188 1.52 -1.14 -6.46
C PHE A 188 0.51 -2.29 -6.49
N PHE A 189 0.03 -2.64 -7.68
CA PHE A 189 -1.03 -3.63 -7.86
C PHE A 189 -0.46 -4.95 -8.37
N ILE A 190 -0.85 -6.04 -7.72
CA ILE A 190 -0.53 -7.40 -8.17
C ILE A 190 -1.82 -8.18 -8.39
N CYS A 191 -1.88 -8.91 -9.50
CA CYS A 191 -2.89 -9.93 -9.75
C CYS A 191 -2.21 -11.27 -9.95
N VAL A 192 -2.67 -12.29 -9.22
CA VAL A 192 -2.33 -13.69 -9.49
C VAL A 192 -3.58 -14.39 -9.97
N ASN A 193 -3.56 -14.85 -11.21
CA ASN A 193 -4.59 -15.71 -11.76
C ASN A 193 -4.00 -17.09 -12.08
N GLY A 194 -4.81 -17.97 -12.65
CA GLY A 194 -4.31 -19.26 -13.08
C GLY A 194 -5.21 -19.96 -14.09
N SER A 195 -4.69 -21.03 -14.64
CA SER A 195 -5.35 -21.86 -15.63
C SER A 195 -5.35 -23.32 -15.19
N SER A 196 -6.48 -24.00 -15.39
CA SER A 196 -6.63 -25.46 -15.30
C SER A 196 -7.62 -25.89 -16.39
N ASN A 197 -7.51 -27.13 -16.87
CA ASN A 197 -8.47 -27.71 -17.80
C ASN A 197 -9.79 -28.09 -17.11
N THR A 198 -9.83 -28.11 -15.77
CA THR A 198 -11.02 -28.51 -15.01
C THR A 198 -11.97 -27.33 -14.80
N GLU A 199 -11.48 -26.26 -14.17
CA GLU A 199 -12.21 -25.00 -14.01
C GLU A 199 -11.25 -23.81 -14.00
N PRO A 200 -11.74 -22.59 -14.32
CA PRO A 200 -10.96 -21.38 -14.15
C PRO A 200 -10.52 -21.21 -12.68
N ILE A 201 -9.34 -20.63 -12.47
CA ILE A 201 -8.83 -20.33 -11.13
C ILE A 201 -9.22 -18.91 -10.75
N ARG A 202 -9.76 -18.75 -9.53
CA ARG A 202 -10.13 -17.44 -9.02
C ARG A 202 -8.91 -16.53 -8.86
N SER A 203 -8.98 -15.38 -9.51
CA SER A 203 -7.93 -14.36 -9.41
C SER A 203 -7.83 -13.78 -8.00
N SER A 204 -6.61 -13.46 -7.59
CA SER A 204 -6.31 -12.79 -6.33
C SER A 204 -5.60 -11.49 -6.59
N TYR A 205 -6.14 -10.41 -6.06
CA TYR A 205 -5.54 -9.07 -6.15
C TYR A 205 -4.84 -8.72 -4.86
N THR A 206 -3.78 -7.92 -4.93
CA THR A 206 -3.09 -7.40 -3.75
C THR A 206 -2.60 -6.01 -4.09
N VAL A 207 -2.82 -5.06 -3.17
CA VAL A 207 -2.35 -3.68 -3.28
C VAL A 207 -1.55 -3.32 -2.04
N PHE A 208 -0.41 -2.68 -2.25
CA PHE A 208 0.46 -2.16 -1.19
C PHE A 208 1.38 -1.09 -1.79
N GLN A 209 2.11 -0.39 -0.93
CA GLN A 209 3.18 0.52 -1.36
C GLN A 209 4.52 -0.11 -0.99
N LEU A 210 5.46 -0.12 -1.93
CA LEU A 210 6.70 -0.91 -1.83
C LEU A 210 7.54 -0.53 -0.59
N GLN A 211 7.64 0.76 -0.27
CA GLN A 211 8.44 1.24 0.86
C GLN A 211 7.98 0.66 2.21
N ASN A 212 6.70 0.30 2.34
CA ASN A 212 6.10 -0.20 3.58
C ASN A 212 6.37 -1.69 3.83
N ILE A 213 6.96 -2.41 2.88
CA ILE A 213 7.25 -3.86 2.97
C ILE A 213 8.74 -4.16 2.76
N VAL A 214 9.60 -3.16 2.97
CA VAL A 214 11.05 -3.29 2.81
C VAL A 214 11.63 -4.14 3.93
N LYS A 215 12.47 -5.12 3.56
CA LYS A 215 13.32 -5.87 4.49
C LYS A 215 14.79 -5.56 4.17
N PRO A 216 15.48 -4.71 4.97
CA PRO A 216 16.88 -4.40 4.73
C PRO A 216 17.82 -5.61 4.96
N LEU A 217 19.07 -5.47 4.52
CA LEU A 217 20.15 -6.36 4.92
C LEU A 217 20.52 -6.17 6.41
N PRO A 218 21.04 -7.22 7.07
CA PRO A 218 21.59 -7.08 8.42
C PRO A 218 22.80 -6.13 8.41
N PRO A 219 22.98 -5.30 9.45
CA PRO A 219 24.23 -4.56 9.66
C PRO A 219 25.38 -5.50 10.04
N GLU A 220 26.60 -5.01 9.91
CA GLU A 220 27.81 -5.71 10.39
C GLU A 220 28.48 -4.86 11.47
N PHE A 221 28.98 -5.48 12.55
CA PHE A 221 29.73 -4.75 13.56
C PHE A 221 31.09 -4.29 13.00
N LEU A 222 31.41 -3.02 13.24
CA LEU A 222 32.67 -2.42 12.80
C LEU A 222 33.68 -2.29 13.93
N HIS A 223 33.19 -1.95 15.13
CA HIS A 223 34.06 -1.70 16.27
C HIS A 223 33.29 -1.78 17.58
N ILE A 224 33.87 -2.49 18.55
CA ILE A 224 33.46 -2.49 19.95
C ILE A 224 34.68 -2.11 20.77
N SER A 225 34.54 -1.13 21.65
CA SER A 225 35.63 -0.66 22.51
C SER A 225 35.13 -0.24 23.88
N MET A 226 35.95 -0.48 24.89
CA MET A 226 35.70 0.01 26.25
C MET A 226 36.35 1.38 26.46
N GLU A 227 35.54 2.36 26.86
CA GLU A 227 35.93 3.70 27.27
C GLU A 227 35.79 3.78 28.81
N ASP A 228 36.82 4.27 29.49
CA ASP A 228 36.84 4.47 30.95
C ASP A 228 36.41 3.25 31.81
N SER A 229 36.75 2.03 31.38
CA SER A 229 36.53 0.72 32.06
C SER A 229 35.07 0.27 32.31
N VAL A 230 34.08 1.14 32.08
CA VAL A 230 32.66 0.85 32.36
C VAL A 230 31.75 1.25 31.17
N GLU A 231 32.20 2.13 30.27
CA GLU A 231 31.45 2.52 29.10
C GLU A 231 31.88 1.70 27.88
N ILE A 232 30.92 1.14 27.15
CA ILE A 232 31.14 0.36 25.94
C ILE A 232 30.61 1.19 24.78
N ARG A 233 31.47 1.43 23.81
CA ARG A 233 31.12 2.07 22.55
C ARG A 233 31.05 1.00 21.47
N MET A 234 29.87 0.88 20.88
CA MET A 234 29.59 0.00 19.74
C MET A 234 29.38 0.85 18.50
N LYS A 235 29.90 0.38 17.38
CA LYS A 235 29.68 0.95 16.06
C LYS A 235 29.47 -0.16 15.05
N TRP A 236 28.48 -0.02 14.19
CA TRP A 236 28.15 -0.95 13.11
C TRP A 236 28.07 -0.22 11.77
N SER A 237 28.06 -1.00 10.68
CA SER A 237 27.94 -0.50 9.32
C SER A 237 26.49 -0.15 9.01
N THR A 238 26.30 0.82 8.12
CA THR A 238 25.03 0.93 7.42
C THR A 238 25.04 -0.11 6.29
N PRO A 239 24.02 -0.97 6.17
CA PRO A 239 24.01 -2.00 5.15
C PRO A 239 24.16 -1.41 3.74
N GLU A 240 24.87 -2.11 2.86
CA GLU A 240 25.05 -1.66 1.47
C GLU A 240 23.73 -1.76 0.70
N GLY A 241 23.46 -0.76 -0.15
CA GLY A 241 22.28 -0.75 -1.00
C GLY A 241 21.74 0.65 -1.31
N PRO A 242 20.57 0.73 -1.96
CA PRO A 242 19.94 1.99 -2.34
C PRO A 242 19.27 2.71 -1.16
N ILE A 243 19.07 2.04 -0.02
CA ILE A 243 18.42 2.63 1.15
C ILE A 243 19.28 3.77 1.70
N PRO A 244 18.78 5.02 1.77
CA PRO A 244 19.55 6.12 2.32
C PRO A 244 19.89 5.90 3.80
N PRO A 245 21.10 6.27 4.29
CA PRO A 245 21.48 6.09 5.70
C PRO A 245 20.49 6.69 6.70
N ARG A 246 19.89 7.84 6.36
CA ARG A 246 18.85 8.52 7.17
C ARG A 246 17.53 7.76 7.30
N CYS A 247 17.32 6.72 6.50
CA CYS A 247 16.11 5.91 6.51
C CYS A 247 16.23 4.68 7.41
N TYR A 248 17.38 4.44 8.03
CA TYR A 248 17.55 3.32 8.95
C TYR A 248 17.15 3.70 10.37
N THR A 249 16.55 2.73 11.06
CA THR A 249 16.54 2.61 12.51
C THR A 249 17.15 1.26 12.87
N TYR A 250 17.85 1.21 13.99
CA TYR A 250 18.56 0.04 14.48
C TYR A 250 18.02 -0.40 15.81
N GLU A 251 18.00 -1.70 16.01
CA GLU A 251 17.75 -2.32 17.30
C GLU A 251 18.98 -3.15 17.68
N VAL A 252 19.42 -2.96 18.91
CA VAL A 252 20.57 -3.63 19.49
C VAL A 252 20.09 -4.45 20.67
N VAL A 253 20.38 -5.75 20.66
CA VAL A 253 20.27 -6.60 21.85
C VAL A 253 21.64 -6.66 22.49
N VAL A 254 21.67 -6.39 23.80
CA VAL A 254 22.86 -6.58 24.63
C VAL A 254 22.60 -7.74 25.57
N ARG A 255 23.54 -8.67 25.62
CA ARG A 255 23.59 -9.75 26.61
C ARG A 255 24.80 -9.52 27.50
N GLU A 256 24.57 -9.36 28.79
CA GLU A 256 25.60 -9.23 29.82
C GLU A 256 25.36 -10.37 30.82
N ASP A 257 26.21 -11.39 30.75
CA ASP A 257 26.04 -12.66 31.47
C ASP A 257 24.63 -13.27 31.22
N ASP A 258 23.82 -13.44 32.27
CA ASP A 258 22.45 -13.99 32.19
C ASP A 258 21.37 -12.94 31.86
N ILE A 259 21.74 -11.66 31.73
CA ILE A 259 20.78 -10.56 31.54
C ILE A 259 20.82 -10.10 30.09
N SER A 260 19.65 -9.97 29.47
CA SER A 260 19.51 -9.36 28.14
C SER A 260 18.54 -8.19 28.14
N TRP A 261 18.82 -7.19 27.31
CA TRP A 261 17.90 -6.08 27.05
C TRP A 261 18.08 -5.52 25.65
N GLU A 262 17.07 -4.80 25.19
CA GLU A 262 16.99 -4.20 23.86
C GLU A 262 17.11 -2.67 23.95
N ALA A 263 17.74 -2.08 22.95
CA ALA A 263 17.83 -0.64 22.76
C ALA A 263 17.61 -0.29 21.29
N ALA A 264 16.92 0.83 21.02
CA ALA A 264 16.69 1.33 19.67
C ALA A 264 17.42 2.66 19.44
N THR A 265 17.96 2.87 18.24
CA THR A 265 18.65 4.09 17.85
C THR A 265 18.61 4.29 16.33
N ASP A 266 18.54 5.54 15.89
CA ASP A 266 18.65 5.89 14.46
C ASP A 266 20.11 6.18 14.04
N LYS A 267 21.05 6.05 14.99
CA LYS A 267 22.49 6.20 14.74
C LYS A 267 23.14 4.84 14.55
N ASN A 268 24.23 4.82 13.79
CA ASN A 268 25.06 3.63 13.61
C ASN A 268 26.12 3.43 14.71
N ASP A 269 25.99 4.16 15.82
CA ASP A 269 26.78 3.98 17.03
C ASP A 269 25.91 4.11 18.29
N MET A 270 26.35 3.41 19.33
CA MET A 270 25.72 3.45 20.65
C MET A 270 26.78 3.40 21.75
N LYS A 271 26.52 4.16 22.82
CA LYS A 271 27.28 4.09 24.06
C LYS A 271 26.40 3.48 25.14
N LEU A 272 26.94 2.52 25.87
CA LEU A 272 26.25 1.84 26.95
C LEU A 272 27.17 1.70 28.16
N LYS A 273 26.63 1.73 29.37
CA LYS A 273 27.40 1.42 30.59
C LYS A 273 27.12 -0.01 31.01
N LYS A 274 28.18 -0.76 31.38
CA LYS A 274 28.05 -2.06 32.03
C LYS A 274 27.15 -1.94 33.26
N ARG A 275 26.33 -2.96 33.53
CA ARG A 275 25.56 -3.03 34.78
C ARG A 275 26.46 -3.50 35.91
N THR A 276 27.37 -4.43 35.62
CA THR A 276 28.26 -5.02 36.63
C THR A 276 29.71 -4.86 36.20
N ASN A 277 30.57 -4.40 37.10
CA ASN A 277 32.00 -4.26 36.81
C ASN A 277 32.69 -5.63 36.64
N ASP A 278 32.09 -6.69 37.18
CA ASP A 278 32.60 -8.07 37.17
C ASP A 278 32.00 -8.93 36.03
N SER A 279 31.26 -8.34 35.09
CA SER A 279 30.69 -9.11 33.98
C SER A 279 31.78 -9.71 33.08
N GLU A 280 31.70 -11.03 32.91
CA GLU A 280 32.70 -11.85 32.23
C GLU A 280 32.45 -11.93 30.72
N GLU A 281 31.18 -11.79 30.29
CA GLU A 281 30.81 -11.90 28.87
C GLU A 281 29.78 -10.83 28.49
N LEU A 282 30.09 -10.05 27.45
CA LEU A 282 29.18 -9.09 26.85
C LEU A 282 29.04 -9.33 25.36
N CYS A 283 27.88 -9.79 24.93
CA CYS A 283 27.58 -10.06 23.54
C CYS A 283 26.51 -9.13 22.98
N PHE A 284 26.63 -8.81 21.69
CA PHE A 284 25.80 -7.83 21.02
C PHE A 284 25.25 -8.38 19.71
N PHE A 285 24.00 -8.04 19.42
CA PHE A 285 23.34 -8.30 18.14
C PHE A 285 22.73 -7.01 17.64
N VAL A 286 22.86 -6.70 16.35
CA VAL A 286 22.21 -5.54 15.75
C VAL A 286 21.39 -5.94 14.54
N ARG A 287 20.20 -5.35 14.40
CA ARG A 287 19.38 -5.46 13.18
C ARG A 287 18.87 -4.10 12.78
N SER A 288 18.36 -3.99 11.55
CA SER A 288 17.91 -2.74 10.98
C SER A 288 16.51 -2.84 10.37
N LYS A 289 15.80 -1.71 10.34
CA LYS A 289 14.49 -1.55 9.70
C LYS A 289 14.42 -0.16 9.06
N VAL A 290 13.57 0.00 8.04
CA VAL A 290 13.24 1.32 7.49
C VAL A 290 12.42 2.10 8.52
N ASN A 291 12.87 3.31 8.85
CA ASN A 291 12.24 4.16 9.85
C ASN A 291 10.99 4.88 9.34
N ILE A 292 10.24 5.45 10.28
CA ILE A 292 8.94 6.10 10.02
C ILE A 292 9.02 7.35 9.14
N TYR A 293 10.22 7.91 8.94
CA TYR A 293 10.40 9.10 8.10
C TYR A 293 10.48 8.74 6.61
N CYS A 294 10.74 7.46 6.29
CA CYS A 294 10.87 6.98 4.92
C CYS A 294 9.77 5.99 4.51
N ALA A 295 9.09 5.35 5.47
CA ALA A 295 7.98 4.43 5.23
C ALA A 295 7.03 4.39 6.44
N ASP A 296 5.75 4.06 6.22
CA ASP A 296 4.77 3.94 7.32
C ASP A 296 4.94 2.63 8.10
N ASP A 297 5.52 1.61 7.47
CA ASP A 297 5.87 0.32 8.08
C ASP A 297 7.14 -0.26 7.43
N GLY A 298 7.58 -1.43 7.90
CA GLY A 298 8.72 -2.14 7.35
C GLY A 298 9.01 -3.44 8.11
N ILE A 299 9.92 -4.22 7.56
CA ILE A 299 10.29 -5.53 8.08
C ILE A 299 11.70 -5.43 8.64
N TRP A 300 11.91 -5.94 9.84
CA TRP A 300 13.25 -6.06 10.43
C TRP A 300 14.13 -6.98 9.56
N SER A 301 15.39 -6.58 9.39
CA SER A 301 16.42 -7.44 8.83
C SER A 301 16.61 -8.69 9.71
N GLU A 302 17.37 -9.64 9.20
CA GLU A 302 18.00 -10.62 10.11
C GLU A 302 18.90 -9.90 11.11
N TRP A 303 19.23 -10.59 12.21
CA TRP A 303 20.27 -10.13 13.12
C TRP A 303 21.64 -10.22 12.45
N SER A 304 22.55 -9.34 12.85
CA SER A 304 23.98 -9.51 12.60
C SER A 304 24.49 -10.80 13.24
N GLU A 305 25.69 -11.21 12.85
CA GLU A 305 26.46 -12.15 13.66
C GLU A 305 26.64 -11.60 15.09
N GLU A 306 26.73 -12.52 16.05
CA GLU A 306 27.00 -12.19 17.45
C GLU A 306 28.43 -11.70 17.59
N GLU A 307 28.61 -10.54 18.21
CA GLU A 307 29.94 -10.06 18.59
C GLU A 307 30.04 -10.00 20.11
N CYS A 308 31.03 -10.67 20.67
CA CYS A 308 31.28 -10.70 22.09
C CYS A 308 32.57 -9.95 22.44
N TRP A 309 32.53 -9.24 23.55
CA TRP A 309 33.68 -8.65 24.18
C TRP A 309 34.06 -9.48 25.41
N GLU A 310 35.27 -10.03 25.37
CA GLU A 310 35.95 -10.69 26.51
C GLU A 310 36.77 -9.68 27.34
#